data_AF-A0A445HM50-F1
#
_entry.id   AF-A0A445HM50-F1
#
_cell.length_a   1.000
_cell.length_b   1.000
_cell.length_c   1.000
_cell.angle_alpha   90.00
_cell.angle_beta   90.00
_cell.angle_gamma   90.00
#
_symmetry.space_group_name_H-M   'P 1'
#
loop_
_entity.id
_entity.type
_entity.pdbx_description
1 polymer ?
#
loop_
_entity_poly.entity_id
_entity_poly.type
_entity_poly.pdbx_seq_one_letter_code
_entity_poly.pdbx_strand_id
1 'polypeptide(L)'
;MRVTQILFVLLWFFCVYAPLRFVQMSRMTTEHGSLMASAESWSLVLFITRVPPQWCCSMWSDLIQKSKDGGLDVIETYVFWNLYEPVQGQAAVYKTGSVCAAFLANIATSDATVTFNGNSYHLPAWSVSILPDCKNVVLNTAKINSAPMISSFTTESLKEEVGSLEGSDSGWSWISEPIGISKADSFPKFGLLEQINATADKSDYLWYWLRYIVYLQDDAGSQTVLHIESLGHALHAFINGKLVGSGTGNSGKAKVNVDIPVPLVAEKNAIDLLSLTVELQNYGAFFDTWGAGITGLVISKGLKNGSTVDLSSQQWTYLVGLKYEDLGPSSGSSGQWNSQSTLPTNQSLTWYKCIGRYWPTYVSPNGGCTDSCNYRGAYSSSKCLKNCRKPSQTLYHVPQSWLQPDTNTLVLFEESGGDPTQISFATKQIGSVCSHVSESHPPPVDLWNSDKGRKVWPVLALECPYPNQVISSIKFASFRTPYGTCGNFKHGWCRSNKALSIVQKVCIGSSSCRIGLSINTVGDQCKGVTKSLAVEASCA
;
A
#
# COMPACT_ATOMS: atom_id res chain seq x y z
N MET A 1 -28.60 -54.59 12.43
CA MET A 1 -27.60 -55.64 12.09
C MET A 1 -26.92 -55.23 10.79
N ARG A 2 -25.58 -55.19 10.80
CA ARG A 2 -24.58 -55.42 9.72
C ARG A 2 -25.08 -55.34 8.26
N VAL A 3 -24.61 -54.47 7.35
CA VAL A 3 -23.24 -54.11 6.85
C VAL A 3 -23.22 -54.41 5.33
N THR A 4 -22.67 -53.46 4.54
CA THR A 4 -22.06 -53.55 3.18
C THR A 4 -22.93 -53.94 1.97
N GLN A 5 -22.72 -53.51 0.72
CA GLN A 5 -21.98 -52.43 0.03
C GLN A 5 -22.15 -52.71 -1.50
N ILE A 6 -21.84 -51.72 -2.36
CA ILE A 6 -21.20 -51.84 -3.70
C ILE A 6 -22.06 -51.84 -5.00
N LEU A 7 -21.85 -50.73 -5.76
CA LEU A 7 -21.64 -50.56 -7.22
C LEU A 7 -22.77 -50.93 -8.23
N PHE A 8 -22.91 -50.32 -9.41
CA PHE A 8 -22.42 -49.10 -10.07
C PHE A 8 -23.25 -48.96 -11.38
N VAL A 9 -23.65 -47.72 -11.71
CA VAL A 9 -23.40 -47.07 -13.01
C VAL A 9 -24.35 -47.18 -14.23
N LEU A 10 -24.54 -45.98 -14.80
CA LEU A 10 -24.67 -45.52 -16.20
C LEU A 10 -26.05 -45.23 -16.84
N LEU A 11 -26.22 -43.90 -17.01
CA LEU A 11 -26.60 -43.16 -18.22
C LEU A 11 -28.02 -43.27 -18.76
N TRP A 12 -28.65 -42.10 -18.92
CA TRP A 12 -29.08 -41.63 -20.25
C TRP A 12 -29.14 -40.10 -20.34
N PHE A 13 -28.80 -39.61 -21.53
CA PHE A 13 -28.65 -38.23 -21.99
C PHE A 13 -29.94 -37.40 -21.94
N PHE A 14 -29.81 -36.09 -21.73
CA PHE A 14 -30.46 -35.10 -22.60
C PHE A 14 -29.63 -33.80 -22.69
N CYS A 15 -29.24 -33.47 -23.92
CA CYS A 15 -28.64 -32.19 -24.29
C CYS A 15 -29.66 -31.06 -24.11
N VAL A 16 -29.23 -29.96 -23.46
CA VAL A 16 -29.81 -28.63 -23.70
C VAL A 16 -28.67 -27.72 -24.15
N TYR A 17 -28.77 -27.28 -25.40
CA TYR A 17 -27.98 -26.22 -25.99
C TYR A 17 -28.20 -24.92 -25.20
N ALA A 18 -27.12 -24.35 -24.66
CA ALA A 18 -27.07 -22.95 -24.23
C ALA A 18 -25.99 -22.24 -25.06
N PRO A 19 -26.24 -21.02 -25.56
CA PRO A 19 -25.33 -20.34 -26.46
C PRO A 19 -24.04 -19.97 -25.71
N LEU A 20 -22.90 -20.17 -26.36
CA LEU A 20 -21.63 -19.57 -25.98
C LEU A 20 -21.81 -18.04 -25.88
N ARG A 21 -22.00 -17.53 -24.66
CA ARG A 21 -21.70 -16.12 -24.38
C ARG A 21 -20.19 -16.01 -24.25
N PHE A 22 -19.56 -15.40 -25.24
CA PHE A 22 -18.26 -14.78 -25.05
C PHE A 22 -18.42 -13.70 -23.98
N VAL A 23 -17.97 -13.99 -22.75
CA VAL A 23 -17.69 -12.94 -21.77
C VAL A 23 -16.33 -12.37 -22.15
N GLN A 24 -16.38 -11.23 -22.84
CA GLN A 24 -15.21 -10.40 -23.08
C GLN A 24 -15.14 -9.36 -21.95
N MET A 25 -13.90 -9.11 -21.50
CA MET A 25 -13.46 -8.03 -20.62
C MET A 25 -13.50 -8.30 -19.11
N SER A 26 -12.35 -8.72 -18.58
CA SER A 26 -12.04 -8.59 -17.15
C SER A 26 -11.80 -7.11 -16.83
N ARG A 27 -12.76 -6.46 -16.17
CA ARG A 27 -12.55 -5.16 -15.51
C ARG A 27 -11.64 -5.37 -14.29
N MET A 28 -10.65 -4.50 -14.13
CA MET A 28 -9.96 -4.31 -12.85
C MET A 28 -10.74 -3.29 -12.01
N THR A 29 -11.17 -3.71 -10.82
CA THR A 29 -11.65 -2.80 -9.77
C THR A 29 -10.78 -3.00 -8.53
N THR A 30 -10.13 -1.94 -8.08
CA THR A 30 -9.40 -1.91 -6.81
C THR A 30 -10.35 -1.53 -5.70
N GLU A 31 -10.87 -2.51 -4.97
CA GLU A 31 -11.38 -2.29 -3.61
C GLU A 31 -10.54 -3.15 -2.65
N HIS A 32 -10.11 -2.56 -1.53
CA HIS A 32 -9.40 -3.22 -0.41
C HIS A 32 -7.94 -3.66 -0.63
N GLY A 33 -7.15 -2.95 -1.43
CA GLY A 33 -5.71 -3.26 -1.57
C GLY A 33 -5.42 -4.68 -2.08
N SER A 34 -6.44 -5.34 -2.64
CA SER A 34 -6.43 -6.69 -3.19
C SER A 34 -7.13 -6.65 -4.55
N LEU A 35 -6.64 -7.42 -5.52
CA LEU A 35 -7.26 -7.56 -6.85
C LEU A 35 -8.53 -8.40 -6.72
N MET A 36 -9.73 -7.81 -6.83
CA MET A 36 -10.98 -8.56 -6.96
C MET A 36 -11.62 -8.30 -8.33
N ALA A 37 -11.82 -9.38 -9.10
CA ALA A 37 -12.78 -9.44 -10.19
C ALA A 37 -14.09 -9.97 -9.60
N SER A 38 -15.22 -9.29 -9.82
CA SER A 38 -16.49 -9.66 -9.18
C SER A 38 -17.01 -11.02 -9.66
N ALA A 39 -16.97 -12.02 -8.78
CA ALA A 39 -18.11 -12.78 -8.26
C ALA A 39 -17.54 -13.83 -7.30
N GLU A 40 -17.75 -13.63 -5.99
CA GLU A 40 -17.48 -14.61 -4.92
C GLU A 40 -16.17 -15.41 -5.05
N SER A 41 -15.02 -14.75 -4.96
CA SER A 41 -13.71 -15.44 -4.98
C SER A 41 -12.97 -15.17 -3.68
N TRP A 42 -12.74 -16.22 -2.90
CA TRP A 42 -11.94 -16.20 -1.68
C TRP A 42 -10.46 -16.20 -2.09
N SER A 43 -9.79 -15.05 -2.01
CA SER A 43 -8.35 -14.96 -2.30
C SER A 43 -7.51 -15.56 -1.16
N LEU A 44 -7.25 -16.86 -1.19
CA LEU A 44 -6.20 -17.48 -0.38
C LEU A 44 -4.88 -17.48 -1.17
N VAL A 45 -3.94 -16.60 -0.79
CA VAL A 45 -2.61 -16.54 -1.40
C VAL A 45 -1.74 -17.67 -0.81
N LEU A 46 -1.44 -18.69 -1.60
CA LEU A 46 -0.55 -19.77 -1.18
C LEU A 46 0.92 -19.35 -1.32
N PHE A 47 1.61 -19.12 -0.20
CA PHE A 47 3.07 -19.01 -0.17
C PHE A 47 3.72 -20.39 -0.37
N ILE A 48 4.28 -20.65 -1.56
CA ILE A 48 5.15 -21.83 -1.76
C ILE A 48 6.61 -21.38 -1.64
N THR A 49 7.18 -21.44 -0.43
CA THR A 49 8.55 -20.99 -0.13
C THR A 49 9.65 -22.02 -0.47
N ARG A 50 9.31 -23.15 -1.09
CA ARG A 50 10.32 -24.10 -1.61
C ARG A 50 9.70 -25.10 -2.58
N VAL A 51 9.96 -24.97 -3.88
CA VAL A 51 9.76 -26.07 -4.82
C VAL A 51 11.15 -26.59 -5.20
N PRO A 52 11.67 -27.67 -4.57
CA PRO A 52 12.89 -28.30 -5.06
C PRO A 52 12.66 -28.86 -6.48
N PRO A 53 13.70 -29.03 -7.31
CA PRO A 53 13.61 -29.49 -8.72
C PRO A 53 13.06 -30.92 -8.90
N GLN A 54 12.51 -31.54 -7.86
CA GLN A 54 12.11 -32.94 -7.80
C GLN A 54 10.61 -33.17 -8.01
N TRP A 55 9.80 -32.11 -8.14
CA TRP A 55 8.41 -32.25 -8.56
C TRP A 55 8.36 -32.36 -10.08
N CYS A 56 8.15 -33.59 -10.57
CA CYS A 56 8.10 -33.92 -11.99
C CYS A 56 7.03 -33.07 -12.70
N CYS A 57 7.30 -32.63 -13.94
CA CYS A 57 6.34 -31.90 -14.78
C CYS A 57 4.96 -32.59 -14.86
N SER A 58 4.89 -33.90 -14.61
CA SER A 58 3.67 -34.70 -14.54
C SER A 58 2.70 -34.31 -13.42
N MET A 59 3.14 -33.63 -12.36
CA MET A 59 2.31 -33.30 -11.19
C MET A 59 1.65 -31.92 -11.27
N TRP A 60 2.10 -31.08 -12.21
CA TRP A 60 1.60 -29.71 -12.36
C TRP A 60 0.11 -29.68 -12.68
N SER A 61 -0.36 -30.56 -13.55
CA SER A 61 -1.79 -30.64 -13.90
C SER A 61 -2.66 -30.98 -12.69
N ASP A 62 -2.22 -31.89 -11.82
CA ASP A 62 -2.96 -32.28 -10.61
C ASP A 62 -2.96 -31.16 -9.55
N LEU A 63 -1.83 -30.47 -9.36
CA LEU A 63 -1.74 -29.34 -8.43
C LEU A 63 -2.56 -28.13 -8.90
N ILE A 64 -2.48 -27.79 -10.19
CA ILE A 64 -3.31 -26.72 -10.79
C ILE A 64 -4.79 -27.10 -10.68
N GLN A 65 -5.15 -28.37 -10.92
CA GLN A 65 -6.52 -28.82 -10.83
C GLN A 65 -7.02 -28.79 -9.38
N LYS A 66 -6.24 -29.23 -8.40
CA LYS A 66 -6.57 -29.12 -6.97
C LYS A 66 -6.68 -27.67 -6.50
N SER A 67 -5.81 -26.79 -7.00
CA SER A 67 -5.90 -25.34 -6.76
C SER A 67 -7.20 -24.77 -7.32
N LYS A 68 -7.60 -25.19 -8.52
CA LYS A 68 -8.84 -24.75 -9.16
C LYS A 68 -10.09 -25.32 -8.48
N ASP A 69 -10.06 -26.59 -8.09
CA ASP A 69 -11.13 -27.25 -7.32
C ASP A 69 -11.25 -26.65 -5.91
N GLY A 70 -10.16 -26.11 -5.37
CA GLY A 70 -10.10 -25.33 -4.14
C GLY A 70 -10.50 -23.84 -4.30
N GLY A 71 -10.94 -23.41 -5.48
CA GLY A 71 -11.49 -22.08 -5.71
C GLY A 71 -10.49 -21.00 -6.15
N LEU A 72 -9.24 -21.35 -6.50
CA LEU A 72 -8.23 -20.39 -6.95
C LEU A 72 -8.41 -20.05 -8.44
N ASP A 73 -8.32 -18.77 -8.78
CA ASP A 73 -8.49 -18.20 -10.12
C ASP A 73 -7.20 -17.65 -10.76
N VAL A 74 -6.14 -17.44 -9.97
CA VAL A 74 -4.81 -16.99 -10.40
C VAL A 74 -3.70 -17.83 -9.74
N ILE A 75 -2.64 -18.12 -10.50
CA ILE A 75 -1.42 -18.76 -10.00
C ILE A 75 -0.26 -17.78 -10.20
N GLU A 76 0.40 -17.40 -9.10
CA GLU A 76 1.63 -16.64 -9.12
C GLU A 76 2.83 -17.58 -8.94
N THR A 77 3.92 -17.36 -9.69
CA THR A 77 5.11 -18.21 -9.63
C THR A 77 6.40 -17.41 -9.79
N TYR A 78 7.47 -17.88 -9.14
CA TYR A 78 8.80 -17.30 -9.27
C TYR A 78 9.60 -17.97 -10.39
N VAL A 79 10.21 -17.16 -11.24
CA VAL A 79 11.18 -17.62 -12.24
C VAL A 79 12.58 -17.52 -11.62
N PHE A 80 13.10 -18.65 -11.13
CA PHE A 80 14.42 -18.73 -10.51
C PHE A 80 15.55 -18.66 -11.55
N TRP A 81 16.18 -17.50 -11.68
CA TRP A 81 17.21 -17.20 -12.69
C TRP A 81 18.32 -18.26 -12.83
N ASN A 82 18.82 -18.80 -11.73
CA ASN A 82 19.88 -19.82 -11.68
C ASN A 82 19.50 -21.16 -12.34
N LEU A 83 18.21 -21.42 -12.54
CA LEU A 83 17.72 -22.59 -13.28
C LEU A 83 17.60 -22.34 -14.79
N TYR A 84 17.58 -21.06 -15.22
CA TYR A 84 17.31 -20.65 -16.60
C TYR A 84 18.51 -20.03 -17.33
N GLU A 85 19.55 -19.61 -16.60
CA GLU A 85 20.85 -19.22 -17.15
C GLU A 85 21.99 -19.80 -16.27
N PRO A 86 22.36 -21.09 -16.46
CA PRO A 86 23.46 -21.70 -15.72
C PRO A 86 24.83 -21.13 -16.14
N VAL A 87 24.93 -20.50 -17.32
CA VAL A 87 26.16 -19.89 -17.86
C VAL A 87 25.83 -18.56 -18.54
N GLN A 88 26.56 -17.51 -18.16
CA GLN A 88 26.36 -16.12 -18.60
C GLN A 88 26.43 -15.97 -20.13
N GLY A 89 25.39 -15.36 -20.73
CA GLY A 89 25.34 -15.04 -22.16
C GLY A 89 24.67 -16.09 -23.06
N GLN A 90 23.97 -17.07 -22.49
CA GLN A 90 23.21 -18.06 -23.25
C GLN A 90 21.72 -17.70 -23.37
N ALA A 91 21.14 -17.91 -24.55
CA ALA A 91 19.69 -17.81 -24.74
C ALA A 91 19.00 -19.08 -24.21
N ALA A 92 17.97 -18.93 -23.38
CA ALA A 92 17.12 -20.05 -22.99
C ALA A 92 16.18 -20.38 -24.16
N VAL A 93 16.36 -21.56 -24.77
CA VAL A 93 15.59 -22.01 -25.93
C VAL A 93 14.83 -23.29 -25.57
N TYR A 94 13.51 -23.24 -25.68
CA TYR A 94 12.62 -24.37 -25.46
C TYR A 94 12.13 -24.87 -26.80
N LYS A 95 12.42 -26.14 -27.12
CA LYS A 95 11.97 -26.80 -28.35
C LYS A 95 11.24 -28.08 -28.02
N THR A 96 10.05 -28.23 -28.59
CA THR A 96 9.28 -29.48 -28.54
C THR A 96 8.68 -29.71 -29.91
N GLY A 97 9.24 -30.68 -30.66
CA GLY A 97 8.88 -30.88 -32.07
C GLY A 97 9.15 -29.63 -32.91
N SER A 98 8.12 -29.11 -33.58
CA SER A 98 8.19 -27.89 -34.41
C SER A 98 7.96 -26.57 -33.63
N VAL A 99 7.63 -26.65 -32.34
CA VAL A 99 7.36 -25.47 -31.50
C VAL A 99 8.67 -25.00 -30.85
N CYS A 100 8.95 -23.70 -30.92
CA CYS A 100 10.18 -23.10 -30.42
C CYS A 100 9.87 -21.80 -29.69
N ALA A 101 10.30 -21.65 -28.43
CA ALA A 101 10.29 -20.39 -27.71
C ALA A 101 11.70 -20.02 -27.24
N ALA A 102 12.06 -18.73 -27.31
CA ALA A 102 13.36 -18.22 -26.88
C ALA A 102 13.22 -16.97 -26.00
N PHE A 103 14.14 -16.85 -25.05
CA PHE A 103 14.31 -15.68 -24.18
C PHE A 103 15.70 -15.09 -24.39
N LEU A 104 15.75 -13.83 -24.82
CA LEU A 104 17.00 -13.10 -25.03
C LEU A 104 17.16 -12.05 -23.94
N ALA A 105 18.09 -12.28 -23.01
CA ALA A 105 18.34 -11.41 -21.89
C ALA A 105 19.55 -10.48 -22.12
N ASN A 106 19.41 -9.23 -21.70
CA ASN A 106 20.52 -8.29 -21.54
C ASN A 106 20.60 -7.86 -20.08
N ILE A 107 21.59 -8.38 -19.37
CA ILE A 107 21.89 -8.05 -17.97
C ILE A 107 22.83 -6.85 -17.81
N ALA A 108 23.30 -6.25 -18.92
CA ALA A 108 24.10 -5.04 -18.84
C ALA A 108 23.22 -3.82 -18.55
N THR A 109 23.84 -2.78 -17.99
CA THR A 109 23.21 -1.47 -17.79
C THR A 109 23.22 -0.60 -19.06
N SER A 110 23.87 -1.08 -20.12
CA SER A 110 23.87 -0.53 -21.47
C SER A 110 23.04 -1.39 -22.44
N ASP A 111 22.51 -0.76 -23.47
CA ASP A 111 21.81 -1.45 -24.55
C ASP A 111 22.80 -2.32 -25.34
N ALA A 112 22.32 -3.44 -25.89
CA ALA A 112 23.13 -4.38 -26.65
C ALA A 112 22.37 -4.88 -27.88
N THR A 113 23.12 -5.23 -28.94
CA THR A 113 22.56 -5.91 -30.11
C THR A 113 23.17 -7.29 -30.20
N VAL A 114 22.32 -8.32 -30.26
CA VAL A 114 22.75 -9.72 -30.28
C VAL A 114 22.26 -10.41 -31.54
N THR A 115 23.03 -11.39 -32.03
CA THR A 115 22.62 -12.23 -33.16
C THR A 115 22.10 -13.57 -32.64
N PHE A 116 20.87 -13.94 -33.02
CA PHE A 116 20.25 -15.22 -32.65
C PHE A 116 19.53 -15.81 -33.87
N ASN A 117 19.79 -17.07 -34.22
CA ASN A 117 19.27 -17.73 -35.42
C ASN A 117 19.46 -16.92 -36.72
N GLY A 118 20.59 -16.21 -36.86
CA GLY A 118 20.90 -15.37 -38.02
C GLY A 118 20.16 -14.03 -38.07
N ASN A 119 19.28 -13.74 -37.10
CA ASN A 119 18.60 -12.45 -36.97
C ASN A 119 19.29 -11.58 -35.91
N SER A 120 19.23 -10.27 -36.09
CA SER A 120 19.77 -9.28 -35.15
C SER A 120 18.66 -8.72 -34.26
N TYR A 121 18.89 -8.71 -32.94
CA TYR A 121 17.94 -8.25 -31.94
C TYR A 121 18.54 -7.16 -31.06
N HIS A 122 17.89 -5.99 -31.02
CA HIS A 122 18.24 -4.91 -30.10
C HIS A 122 17.58 -5.13 -28.73
N LEU A 123 18.40 -5.36 -27.71
CA LEU A 123 18.02 -5.57 -26.33
C LEU A 123 18.35 -4.32 -25.50
N PRO A 124 17.34 -3.56 -25.02
CA PRO A 124 17.58 -2.51 -24.04
C PRO A 124 18.32 -3.03 -22.81
N ALA A 125 19.05 -2.14 -22.13
CA ALA A 125 19.68 -2.42 -20.86
C ALA A 125 18.71 -3.04 -19.83
N TRP A 126 19.18 -4.05 -19.10
CA TRP A 126 18.44 -4.74 -18.05
C TRP A 126 17.06 -5.23 -18.49
N SER A 127 16.99 -5.94 -19.63
CA SER A 127 15.73 -6.38 -20.23
C SER A 127 15.77 -7.80 -20.76
N VAL A 128 14.59 -8.42 -20.89
CA VAL A 128 14.40 -9.72 -21.53
C VAL A 128 13.42 -9.55 -22.69
N SER A 129 13.79 -10.04 -23.87
CA SER A 129 12.89 -10.17 -25.02
C SER A 129 12.36 -11.59 -25.11
N ILE A 130 11.05 -11.73 -25.34
CA ILE A 130 10.35 -13.01 -25.45
C ILE A 130 10.00 -13.26 -26.93
N LEU A 131 10.41 -14.43 -27.45
CA LEU A 131 10.19 -14.86 -28.82
C LEU A 131 9.48 -16.23 -28.82
N PRO A 132 8.14 -16.29 -28.85
CA PRO A 132 7.40 -17.54 -28.73
C PRO A 132 7.45 -18.42 -30.00
N ASP A 133 8.08 -17.94 -31.07
CA ASP A 133 8.40 -18.68 -32.30
C ASP A 133 9.92 -18.72 -32.58
N CYS A 134 10.76 -18.31 -31.62
CA CYS A 134 12.21 -18.13 -31.77
C CYS A 134 12.64 -17.17 -32.90
N LYS A 135 11.73 -16.33 -33.41
CA LYS A 135 11.97 -15.45 -34.55
C LYS A 135 11.52 -14.03 -34.30
N ASN A 136 10.28 -13.79 -33.88
CA ASN A 136 9.73 -12.45 -33.70
C ASN A 136 9.54 -12.15 -32.21
N VAL A 137 9.86 -10.92 -31.80
CA VAL A 137 9.72 -10.47 -30.42
C VAL A 137 8.29 -10.02 -30.17
N VAL A 138 7.60 -10.63 -29.21
CA VAL A 138 6.24 -10.23 -28.78
C VAL A 138 6.24 -9.27 -27.60
N LEU A 139 7.27 -9.38 -26.76
CA LEU A 139 7.38 -8.61 -25.54
C LEU A 139 8.86 -8.33 -25.25
N ASN A 140 9.14 -7.13 -24.76
CA ASN A 140 10.39 -6.85 -24.08
C ASN A 140 10.09 -6.13 -22.75
N THR A 141 10.72 -6.56 -21.67
CA THR A 141 10.41 -6.08 -20.31
C THR A 141 10.72 -4.59 -20.08
N ALA A 142 11.57 -3.97 -20.92
CA ALA A 142 11.87 -2.55 -20.85
C ALA A 142 11.08 -1.69 -21.86
N LYS A 143 10.28 -2.32 -22.74
CA LYS A 143 9.46 -1.65 -23.76
C LYS A 143 7.99 -1.74 -23.38
N ILE A 144 7.57 -0.81 -22.52
CA ILE A 144 6.25 -0.79 -21.89
C ILE A 144 5.23 -0.21 -22.87
N ASN A 145 4.30 -1.05 -23.34
CA ASN A 145 3.20 -0.65 -24.24
C ASN A 145 1.93 -0.20 -23.48
N SER A 146 1.88 -0.35 -22.16
CA SER A 146 0.73 0.05 -21.34
C SER A 146 0.73 1.54 -21.06
N ALA A 147 -0.45 2.15 -21.00
CA ALA A 147 -0.64 3.56 -20.75
C ALA A 147 -0.41 3.94 -19.27
N PRO A 148 0.67 4.66 -18.89
CA PRO A 148 0.80 5.16 -17.53
C PRO A 148 -0.28 6.19 -17.21
N MET A 149 -0.69 6.23 -15.95
CA MET A 149 -1.82 7.03 -15.49
C MET A 149 -1.40 7.90 -14.31
N ILE A 150 -1.80 9.17 -14.35
CA ILE A 150 -1.65 10.09 -13.23
C ILE A 150 -3.01 10.20 -12.56
N SER A 151 -3.07 9.77 -11.30
CA SER A 151 -4.21 10.03 -10.43
C SER A 151 -4.09 11.43 -9.83
N SER A 152 -5.21 12.12 -9.68
CA SER A 152 -5.36 13.35 -8.91
C SER A 152 -6.35 13.11 -7.78
N PHE A 153 -6.18 13.82 -6.68
CA PHE A 153 -7.15 13.79 -5.58
C PHE A 153 -7.84 15.15 -5.56
N THR A 154 -9.16 15.12 -5.67
CA THR A 154 -9.97 16.32 -5.58
C THR A 154 -10.59 16.34 -4.20
N THR A 155 -10.25 17.37 -3.43
CA THR A 155 -10.77 17.55 -2.09
C THR A 155 -12.21 18.04 -2.17
N GLU A 156 -13.11 17.35 -1.50
CA GLU A 156 -14.50 17.79 -1.32
C GLU A 156 -14.62 18.36 0.09
N SER A 157 -15.03 19.62 0.19
CA SER A 157 -15.43 20.21 1.46
C SER A 157 -16.66 19.45 1.97
N LEU A 158 -16.67 19.08 3.25
CA LEU A 158 -17.86 18.53 3.91
C LEU A 158 -19.03 19.51 3.67
N LYS A 159 -19.98 19.13 2.81
CA LYS A 159 -21.21 19.91 2.59
C LYS A 159 -22.17 19.56 3.71
N GLU A 160 -22.34 20.48 4.65
CA GLU A 160 -23.39 20.37 5.66
C GLU A 160 -24.72 20.85 5.05
N GLU A 161 -25.74 19.99 4.99
CA GLU A 161 -27.12 20.48 4.92
C GLU A 161 -27.55 20.90 6.33
N VAL A 162 -27.25 22.14 6.70
CA VAL A 162 -27.86 22.77 7.87
C VAL A 162 -29.21 23.35 7.47
N GLY A 163 -30.27 22.67 7.87
CA GLY A 163 -31.58 23.29 8.03
C GLY A 163 -31.50 24.36 9.13
N SER A 164 -31.34 25.62 8.71
CA SER A 164 -31.79 26.85 9.39
C SER A 164 -31.68 26.91 10.93
N LEU A 165 -30.64 27.58 11.45
CA LEU A 165 -30.68 28.76 12.35
C LEU A 165 -29.28 28.98 12.96
N GLU A 166 -28.96 30.25 13.21
CA GLU A 166 -27.64 30.81 13.49
C GLU A 166 -26.79 30.05 14.53
N GLY A 167 -25.60 29.64 14.09
CA GLY A 167 -24.52 29.07 14.91
C GLY A 167 -23.58 28.28 14.01
N SER A 168 -22.33 28.71 13.89
CA SER A 168 -21.28 27.99 13.14
C SER A 168 -20.89 26.72 13.89
N ASP A 169 -21.79 25.74 13.95
CA ASP A 169 -21.53 24.43 14.53
C ASP A 169 -20.71 23.60 13.54
N SER A 170 -19.50 23.27 13.94
CA SER A 170 -18.49 22.55 13.14
C SER A 170 -18.86 21.12 12.67
N GLY A 171 -20.10 20.66 12.90
CA GLY A 171 -20.52 19.28 12.62
C GLY A 171 -19.85 18.19 13.48
N TRP A 172 -18.82 18.54 14.26
CA TRP A 172 -18.05 17.62 15.10
C TRP A 172 -18.59 17.53 16.53
N SER A 173 -18.61 16.33 17.08
CA SER A 173 -18.76 16.10 18.53
C SER A 173 -17.55 15.38 19.08
N TRP A 174 -17.18 15.64 20.33
CA TRP A 174 -15.97 15.08 20.94
C TRP A 174 -16.16 14.59 22.38
N ILE A 175 -15.28 13.69 22.82
CA ILE A 175 -15.19 13.23 24.22
C ILE A 175 -13.73 12.93 24.56
N SER A 176 -13.25 13.39 25.72
CA SER A 176 -11.90 13.05 26.19
C SER A 176 -11.86 11.63 26.73
N GLU A 177 -10.83 10.88 26.32
CA GLU A 177 -10.49 9.60 26.92
C GLU A 177 -9.95 9.86 28.34
N PRO A 178 -10.47 9.18 29.37
CA PRO A 178 -9.93 9.30 30.72
C PRO A 178 -8.53 8.71 30.80
N ILE A 179 -7.66 9.39 31.55
CA ILE A 179 -6.29 8.94 31.80
C ILE A 179 -6.30 7.88 32.91
N GLY A 180 -5.59 6.77 32.67
CA GLY A 180 -5.37 5.73 33.67
C GLY A 180 -6.50 4.70 33.78
N ILE A 181 -6.67 4.16 34.99
CA ILE A 181 -7.64 3.09 35.26
C ILE A 181 -9.07 3.63 35.26
N SER A 182 -9.78 3.40 34.16
CA SER A 182 -11.12 3.96 33.90
C SER A 182 -12.25 2.92 33.82
N LYS A 183 -11.90 1.62 33.84
CA LYS A 183 -12.83 0.48 33.81
C LYS A 183 -12.63 -0.44 35.02
N ALA A 184 -13.61 -1.30 35.27
CA ALA A 184 -13.64 -2.20 36.42
C ALA A 184 -12.79 -3.48 36.24
N ASP A 185 -12.42 -3.83 35.01
CA ASP A 185 -11.67 -5.03 34.64
C ASP A 185 -10.14 -4.87 34.77
N SER A 186 -9.69 -3.81 35.44
CA SER A 186 -8.29 -3.64 35.81
C SER A 186 -7.80 -4.72 36.78
N PHE A 187 -6.53 -5.08 36.71
CA PHE A 187 -5.97 -6.14 37.55
C PHE A 187 -4.57 -5.80 38.09
N PRO A 188 -4.27 -6.11 39.36
CA PRO A 188 -2.95 -5.87 39.93
C PRO A 188 -1.99 -7.03 39.68
N LYS A 189 -0.72 -6.73 39.39
CA LYS A 189 0.39 -7.69 39.34
C LYS A 189 1.68 -7.06 39.88
N PHE A 190 2.48 -7.88 40.55
CA PHE A 190 3.85 -7.48 40.92
C PHE A 190 4.76 -7.59 39.69
N GLY A 191 5.62 -6.59 39.52
CA GLY A 191 6.49 -6.52 38.37
C GLY A 191 5.81 -5.91 37.15
N LEU A 192 6.63 -5.64 36.13
CA LEU A 192 6.21 -5.15 34.83
C LEU A 192 5.80 -6.30 33.90
N LEU A 193 4.65 -6.17 33.24
CA LEU A 193 4.14 -7.18 32.31
C LEU A 193 4.53 -6.87 30.86
N GLU A 194 4.83 -7.92 30.11
CA GLU A 194 4.98 -7.85 28.66
C GLU A 194 3.60 -7.64 28.00
N GLN A 195 3.54 -6.70 27.04
CA GLN A 195 2.29 -6.18 26.52
C GLN A 195 1.52 -7.20 25.69
N ILE A 196 2.17 -7.95 24.79
CA ILE A 196 1.50 -8.91 23.91
C ILE A 196 0.81 -9.99 24.74
N ASN A 197 1.50 -10.51 25.76
CA ASN A 197 0.96 -11.50 26.68
C ASN A 197 -0.18 -10.94 27.54
N ALA A 198 -0.09 -9.67 27.97
CA ALA A 198 -1.12 -9.03 28.79
C ALA A 198 -2.39 -8.68 27.99
N THR A 199 -2.25 -8.18 26.77
CA THR A 199 -3.39 -7.78 25.92
C THR A 199 -3.93 -8.93 25.08
N ALA A 200 -3.12 -9.98 24.86
CA ALA A 200 -3.37 -11.02 23.85
C ALA A 200 -3.71 -10.41 22.48
N ASP A 201 -3.07 -9.28 22.15
CA ASP A 201 -3.28 -8.49 20.92
C ASP A 201 -4.75 -8.06 20.69
N LYS A 202 -5.55 -7.99 21.76
CA LYS A 202 -6.94 -7.52 21.68
C LYS A 202 -7.05 -6.00 21.49
N SER A 203 -6.02 -5.28 21.91
CA SER A 203 -5.93 -3.83 21.85
C SER A 203 -4.47 -3.43 21.68
N ASP A 204 -4.26 -2.36 20.92
CA ASP A 204 -2.95 -1.74 20.76
C ASP A 204 -2.45 -1.09 22.06
N TYR A 205 -3.34 -0.76 22.98
CA TYR A 205 -3.07 0.01 24.20
C TYR A 205 -3.05 -0.86 25.46
N LEU A 206 -2.09 -0.57 26.36
CA LEU A 206 -2.01 -1.13 27.71
C LEU A 206 -1.60 -0.04 28.71
N TRP A 207 -2.44 0.19 29.72
CA TRP A 207 -2.17 1.08 30.84
C TRP A 207 -1.39 0.37 31.95
N TYR A 208 -0.40 1.06 32.50
CA TYR A 208 0.37 0.69 33.69
C TYR A 208 0.19 1.80 34.72
N TRP A 209 -0.49 1.49 35.83
CA TRP A 209 -0.73 2.45 36.90
C TRP A 209 -0.01 2.06 38.18
N LEU A 210 0.63 3.04 38.80
CA LEU A 210 1.26 2.89 40.10
C LEU A 210 0.94 4.10 40.99
N ARG A 211 0.56 3.81 42.25
CA ARG A 211 0.50 4.82 43.30
C ARG A 211 1.86 4.90 43.98
N TYR A 212 2.58 5.99 43.75
CA TYR A 212 3.92 6.21 44.29
C TYR A 212 3.89 7.26 45.41
N ILE A 213 4.43 6.93 46.58
CA ILE A 213 4.48 7.84 47.72
C ILE A 213 5.87 8.45 47.83
N VAL A 214 5.94 9.78 47.77
CA VAL A 214 7.16 10.56 47.95
C VAL A 214 7.13 11.20 49.33
N TYR A 215 8.05 10.78 50.19
CA TYR A 215 8.27 11.41 51.49
C TYR A 215 9.26 12.57 51.31
N LEU A 216 8.75 13.78 51.11
CA LEU A 216 9.61 14.97 51.05
C LEU A 216 10.10 15.31 52.45
N GLN A 217 11.38 15.07 52.70
CA GLN A 217 12.15 15.75 53.75
C GLN A 217 13.31 16.45 53.04
N ASP A 218 13.04 17.70 52.65
CA ASP A 218 13.86 18.75 52.02
C ASP A 218 15.03 18.32 51.12
N ASP A 219 14.85 18.57 49.82
CA ASP A 219 15.54 19.68 49.13
C ASP A 219 14.68 20.15 47.96
N ALA A 220 14.13 21.36 48.08
CA ALA A 220 13.37 22.02 47.03
C ALA A 220 14.34 22.48 45.91
N GLY A 221 14.65 21.59 44.96
CA GLY A 221 15.48 21.97 43.81
C GLY A 221 15.92 20.86 42.85
N SER A 222 15.84 19.56 43.22
CA SER A 222 16.22 18.50 42.30
C SER A 222 15.07 18.12 41.36
N GLN A 223 15.29 18.30 40.06
CA GLN A 223 14.35 17.84 39.03
C GLN A 223 14.34 16.30 39.05
N THR A 224 13.23 15.72 39.48
CA THR A 224 13.05 14.26 39.43
C THR A 224 12.88 13.83 37.98
N VAL A 225 13.55 12.75 37.60
CA VAL A 225 13.48 12.20 36.24
C VAL A 225 13.00 10.76 36.32
N LEU A 226 11.98 10.44 35.55
CA LEU A 226 11.48 9.08 35.37
C LEU A 226 12.14 8.47 34.13
N HIS A 227 13.01 7.49 34.36
CA HIS A 227 13.62 6.67 33.33
C HIS A 227 12.71 5.49 33.00
N ILE A 228 12.42 5.26 31.74
CA ILE A 228 11.54 4.18 31.28
C ILE A 228 12.18 3.46 30.10
N GLU A 229 12.32 2.15 30.23
CA GLU A 229 12.73 1.25 29.16
C GLU A 229 11.55 0.40 28.68
N SER A 230 11.25 0.52 27.39
CA SER A 230 10.21 -0.25 26.71
C SER A 230 10.80 -0.97 25.50
N LEU A 231 10.29 -2.17 25.22
CA LEU A 231 10.60 -2.91 24.00
C LEU A 231 9.95 -2.27 22.76
N GLY A 232 9.03 -1.32 22.95
CA GLY A 232 8.33 -0.63 21.88
C GLY A 232 6.81 -0.76 22.02
N HIS A 233 6.03 -0.08 21.17
CA HIS A 233 6.49 0.73 20.04
C HIS A 233 6.46 2.23 20.36
N ALA A 234 5.56 2.67 21.22
CA ALA A 234 5.58 4.00 21.81
C ALA A 234 5.02 3.98 23.24
N LEU A 235 5.28 5.05 23.97
CA LEU A 235 4.82 5.23 25.33
C LEU A 235 4.48 6.71 25.61
N HIS A 236 3.47 6.92 26.44
CA HIS A 236 3.13 8.22 27.03
C HIS A 236 3.16 8.11 28.54
N ALA A 237 3.78 9.08 29.21
CA ALA A 237 3.84 9.14 30.66
C ALA A 237 2.98 10.29 31.17
N PHE A 238 2.12 9.98 32.14
CA PHE A 238 1.27 10.94 32.82
C PHE A 238 1.55 10.90 34.33
N ILE A 239 1.60 12.09 34.93
CA ILE A 239 1.77 12.26 36.38
C ILE A 239 0.58 13.05 36.90
N ASN A 240 -0.13 12.48 37.86
CA ASN A 240 -1.31 13.09 38.47
C ASN A 240 -2.33 13.56 37.42
N GLY A 241 -2.55 12.75 36.37
CA GLY A 241 -3.49 13.01 35.29
C GLY A 241 -3.03 14.05 34.25
N LYS A 242 -1.74 14.43 34.21
CA LYS A 242 -1.19 15.35 33.20
C LYS A 242 -0.08 14.67 32.39
N LEU A 243 -0.11 14.84 31.07
CA LEU A 243 0.96 14.35 30.18
C LEU A 243 2.27 15.10 30.49
N VAL A 244 3.34 14.35 30.77
CA VAL A 244 4.66 14.91 31.11
C VAL A 244 5.73 14.58 30.08
N GLY A 245 5.52 13.55 29.26
CA GLY A 245 6.45 13.16 28.20
C GLY A 245 5.99 11.94 27.42
N SER A 246 6.70 11.64 26.35
CA SER A 246 6.41 10.51 25.47
C SER A 246 7.68 10.04 24.77
N GLY A 247 7.66 8.82 24.23
CA GLY A 247 8.75 8.27 23.44
C GLY A 247 8.23 7.28 22.40
N THR A 248 8.88 7.23 21.23
CA THR A 248 8.44 6.40 20.10
C THR A 248 9.64 5.78 19.40
N GLY A 249 9.53 4.50 19.06
CA GLY A 249 10.51 3.76 18.26
C GLY A 249 10.31 3.97 16.76
N ASN A 250 11.01 3.17 15.95
CA ASN A 250 10.80 3.10 14.50
C ASN A 250 10.95 1.66 14.00
N SER A 251 10.61 1.42 12.73
CA SER A 251 10.64 0.07 12.13
C SER A 251 11.99 -0.63 12.16
N GLY A 252 13.11 0.10 12.28
CA GLY A 252 14.44 -0.48 12.45
C GLY A 252 14.88 -0.63 13.91
N LYS A 253 14.26 0.11 14.83
CA LYS A 253 14.58 0.17 16.27
C LYS A 253 13.31 0.46 17.06
N ALA A 254 12.54 -0.58 17.38
CA ALA A 254 11.28 -0.48 18.11
C ALA A 254 11.45 -0.01 19.57
N LYS A 255 12.57 -0.38 20.20
CA LYS A 255 12.85 -0.09 21.61
C LYS A 255 12.83 1.41 21.89
N VAL A 256 12.20 1.77 23.01
CA VAL A 256 12.11 3.15 23.50
C VAL A 256 12.82 3.22 24.85
N ASN A 257 13.77 4.14 24.97
CA ASN A 257 14.44 4.46 26.22
C ASN A 257 14.37 5.99 26.40
N VAL A 258 13.69 6.44 27.45
CA VAL A 258 13.43 7.86 27.70
C VAL A 258 13.68 8.25 29.15
N ASP A 259 14.21 9.45 29.33
CA ASP A 259 14.33 10.14 30.59
C ASP A 259 13.35 11.33 30.59
N ILE A 260 12.27 11.24 31.36
CA ILE A 260 11.18 12.24 31.38
C ILE A 260 11.24 13.00 32.70
N PRO A 261 11.42 14.33 32.69
CA PRO A 261 11.30 15.11 33.92
C PRO A 261 9.87 15.10 34.47
N VAL A 262 9.71 14.79 35.75
CA VAL A 262 8.40 14.61 36.38
C VAL A 262 8.18 15.55 37.56
N PRO A 263 7.07 16.32 37.60
CA PRO A 263 6.73 17.18 38.72
C PRO A 263 6.02 16.36 39.82
N LEU A 264 6.79 15.64 40.63
CA LEU A 264 6.25 14.91 41.77
C LEU A 264 5.94 15.87 42.93
N VAL A 265 4.80 15.65 43.58
CA VAL A 265 4.41 16.37 44.80
C VAL A 265 4.71 15.55 46.05
N ALA A 266 4.73 16.20 47.22
CA ALA A 266 4.78 15.49 48.49
C ALA A 266 3.59 14.53 48.60
N GLU A 267 3.79 13.41 49.29
CA GLU A 267 2.78 12.37 49.51
C GLU A 267 2.48 11.54 48.26
N LYS A 268 1.20 11.38 47.88
CA LYS A 268 0.74 10.41 46.89
C LYS A 268 0.76 11.01 45.50
N ASN A 269 1.52 10.38 44.61
CA ASN A 269 1.52 10.65 43.18
C ASN A 269 0.91 9.45 42.44
N ALA A 270 0.11 9.73 41.42
CA ALA A 270 -0.32 8.74 40.44
C ALA A 270 0.65 8.78 39.25
N ILE A 271 1.22 7.64 38.91
CA ILE A 271 2.03 7.44 37.72
C ILE A 271 1.20 6.55 36.79
N ASP A 272 0.82 7.09 35.64
CA ASP A 272 0.08 6.40 34.59
C ASP A 272 0.96 6.34 33.35
N LEU A 273 1.32 5.14 32.91
CA LEU A 273 2.07 4.93 31.67
C LEU A 273 1.14 4.25 30.68
N LEU A 274 0.97 4.85 29.51
CA LEU A 274 0.25 4.26 28.39
C LEU A 274 1.28 3.71 27.41
N SER A 275 1.32 2.39 27.26
CA SER A 275 2.15 1.71 26.26
C SER A 275 1.30 1.36 25.05
N LEU A 276 1.87 1.50 23.85
CA LEU A 276 1.19 1.15 22.61
C LEU A 276 2.04 0.33 21.64
N THR A 277 1.39 -0.61 20.96
CA THR A 277 1.93 -1.37 19.84
C THR A 277 1.52 -0.73 18.51
N VAL A 278 2.43 -0.65 17.55
CA VAL A 278 2.14 -0.25 16.16
C VAL A 278 2.41 -1.47 15.30
N GLU A 279 1.42 -2.35 15.23
CA GLU A 279 1.54 -3.72 14.70
C GLU A 279 2.59 -4.58 15.44
N LEU A 280 2.61 -5.88 15.14
CA LEU A 280 3.59 -6.83 15.65
C LEU A 280 4.59 -7.21 14.56
N GLN A 281 5.78 -7.64 14.98
CA GLN A 281 6.80 -8.04 14.02
C GLN A 281 6.38 -9.28 13.24
N ASN A 282 6.58 -9.23 11.91
CA ASN A 282 6.10 -10.25 10.97
C ASN A 282 7.21 -10.92 10.15
N TYR A 283 8.48 -10.55 10.38
CA TYR A 283 9.62 -11.10 9.65
C TYR A 283 10.91 -11.09 10.50
N GLY A 284 11.81 -12.04 10.24
CA GLY A 284 13.07 -12.22 10.96
C GLY A 284 13.15 -13.58 11.67
N ALA A 285 14.33 -13.97 12.15
CA ALA A 285 14.46 -15.19 12.93
C ALA A 285 13.78 -15.00 14.30
N PHE A 286 12.93 -15.95 14.70
CA PHE A 286 12.23 -15.94 15.99
C PHE A 286 11.42 -14.65 16.23
N PHE A 287 10.83 -14.06 15.19
CA PHE A 287 10.05 -12.82 15.34
C PHE A 287 8.87 -12.98 16.30
N ASP A 288 8.36 -14.21 16.44
CA ASP A 288 7.31 -14.62 17.37
C ASP A 288 7.73 -14.54 18.84
N THR A 289 9.03 -14.51 19.13
CA THR A 289 9.55 -14.39 20.50
C THR A 289 9.86 -12.94 20.90
N TRP A 290 9.61 -11.96 20.02
CA TRP A 290 9.90 -10.56 20.30
C TRP A 290 8.72 -9.95 21.06
N GLY A 291 8.98 -9.53 22.31
CA GLY A 291 7.98 -8.86 23.14
C GLY A 291 7.83 -7.38 22.82
N ALA A 292 6.79 -6.78 23.38
CA ALA A 292 6.49 -5.36 23.33
C ALA A 292 6.15 -4.81 24.73
N GLY A 293 6.06 -3.49 24.80
CA GLY A 293 5.69 -2.75 25.99
C GLY A 293 6.79 -2.56 27.01
N ILE A 294 6.39 -2.10 28.19
CA ILE A 294 7.30 -1.66 29.25
C ILE A 294 7.72 -2.89 30.06
N THR A 295 8.76 -3.58 29.60
CA THR A 295 9.34 -4.74 30.29
C THR A 295 10.73 -4.48 30.87
N GLY A 296 11.31 -3.31 30.60
CA GLY A 296 12.62 -2.91 31.09
C GLY A 296 12.54 -2.18 32.43
N LEU A 297 13.53 -1.37 32.75
CA LEU A 297 13.58 -0.63 34.02
C LEU A 297 12.66 0.60 34.02
N VAL A 298 11.95 0.80 35.13
CA VAL A 298 11.27 2.05 35.48
C VAL A 298 11.93 2.62 36.74
N ILE A 299 12.74 3.67 36.58
CA ILE A 299 13.55 4.22 37.68
C ILE A 299 13.21 5.69 37.88
N SER A 300 12.88 6.05 39.13
CA SER A 300 12.81 7.44 39.56
C SER A 300 14.20 7.90 40.00
N LYS A 301 14.81 8.84 39.27
CA LYS A 301 16.13 9.44 39.54
C LYS A 301 16.00 10.83 40.15
N GLY A 302 17.02 11.27 40.87
CA GLY A 302 17.10 12.66 41.37
C GLY A 302 16.31 12.90 42.66
N LEU A 303 16.09 11.84 43.45
CA LEU A 303 15.56 11.91 44.81
C LEU A 303 16.70 12.33 45.78
N LYS A 304 16.42 12.40 47.09
CA LYS A 304 17.35 12.88 48.13
C LYS A 304 18.81 12.43 47.89
N ASN A 305 19.77 13.36 47.88
CA ASN A 305 21.20 13.13 47.57
C ASN A 305 21.52 12.47 46.21
N GLY A 306 20.65 12.59 45.20
CA GLY A 306 20.83 11.93 43.91
C GLY A 306 20.48 10.44 43.93
N SER A 307 19.74 9.99 44.96
CA SER A 307 19.27 8.60 45.04
C SER A 307 18.35 8.25 43.88
N THR A 308 18.34 6.96 43.55
CA THR A 308 17.48 6.37 42.52
C THR A 308 16.60 5.31 43.19
N VAL A 309 15.34 5.24 42.78
CA VAL A 309 14.38 4.25 43.25
C VAL A 309 13.89 3.44 42.06
N ASP A 310 14.03 2.13 42.14
CA ASP A 310 13.49 1.20 41.15
C ASP A 310 12.02 0.90 41.44
N LEU A 311 11.15 1.24 40.50
CA LEU A 311 9.70 1.04 40.57
C LEU A 311 9.26 -0.24 39.83
N SER A 312 10.18 -0.92 39.14
CA SER A 312 9.88 -2.03 38.22
C SER A 312 9.25 -3.23 38.95
N SER A 313 9.67 -3.49 40.19
CA SER A 313 9.19 -4.64 40.99
C SER A 313 7.97 -4.32 41.87
N GLN A 314 7.43 -3.10 41.79
CA GLN A 314 6.25 -2.69 42.57
C GLN A 314 4.99 -3.41 42.10
N GLN A 315 3.91 -3.28 42.88
CA GLN A 315 2.59 -3.74 42.45
C GLN A 315 1.96 -2.72 41.52
N TRP A 316 1.95 -3.03 40.23
CA TRP A 316 1.31 -2.23 39.19
C TRP A 316 -0.13 -2.70 38.98
N THR A 317 -1.02 -1.77 38.65
CA THR A 317 -2.38 -2.09 38.18
C THR A 317 -2.43 -1.88 36.68
N TYR A 318 -3.01 -2.85 35.97
CA TYR A 318 -3.05 -2.88 34.52
C TYR A 318 -4.48 -2.72 34.02
N LEU A 319 -4.64 -2.04 32.88
CA LEU A 319 -5.89 -1.98 32.14
C LEU A 319 -5.61 -2.15 30.64
N VAL A 320 -6.27 -3.14 30.03
CA VAL A 320 -6.16 -3.42 28.59
C VAL A 320 -7.11 -2.49 27.83
N GLY A 321 -6.59 -1.80 26.82
CA GLY A 321 -7.37 -0.93 25.94
C GLY A 321 -7.82 0.39 26.53
N LEU A 322 -8.58 1.12 25.72
CA LEU A 322 -9.14 2.44 26.05
C LEU A 322 -10.61 2.30 26.47
N LYS A 323 -11.11 3.27 27.25
CA LYS A 323 -12.49 3.29 27.74
C LYS A 323 -13.51 3.14 26.62
N TYR A 324 -13.35 3.90 25.56
CA TYR A 324 -14.33 3.97 24.47
C TYR A 324 -14.04 3.01 23.29
N GLU A 325 -12.99 2.19 23.38
CA GLU A 325 -12.61 1.22 22.35
C GLU A 325 -13.68 0.12 22.15
N ASP A 326 -14.22 -0.44 23.24
CA ASP A 326 -15.22 -1.51 23.19
C ASP A 326 -16.63 -1.02 22.86
N LEU A 327 -16.89 0.29 22.99
CA LEU A 327 -18.23 0.85 22.84
C LEU A 327 -18.66 0.97 21.36
N GLY A 328 -17.74 0.81 20.41
CA GLY A 328 -18.05 0.91 18.99
C GLY A 328 -18.65 2.26 18.57
N PRO A 329 -18.87 2.48 17.26
CA PRO A 329 -19.28 3.79 16.73
C PRO A 329 -20.71 4.23 17.13
N SER A 330 -21.49 3.38 17.80
CA SER A 330 -22.95 3.55 17.97
C SER A 330 -23.46 3.53 19.41
N SER A 331 -22.64 3.19 20.42
CA SER A 331 -23.15 2.96 21.80
C SER A 331 -22.67 3.94 22.86
N GLY A 332 -21.95 5.00 22.46
CA GLY A 332 -21.83 6.18 23.33
C GLY A 332 -23.22 6.77 23.52
N SER A 333 -23.86 6.48 24.66
CA SER A 333 -25.14 7.06 25.06
C SER A 333 -25.16 8.53 24.69
N SER A 334 -26.20 8.97 23.99
CA SER A 334 -26.39 10.27 23.34
C SER A 334 -26.25 11.52 24.25
N GLY A 335 -25.81 11.36 25.50
CA GLY A 335 -25.58 12.42 26.48
C GLY A 335 -24.15 12.54 27.04
N GLN A 336 -23.14 11.83 26.49
CA GLN A 336 -21.74 11.98 26.94
C GLN A 336 -20.81 12.73 25.97
N TRP A 337 -21.26 12.97 24.74
CA TRP A 337 -20.47 13.69 23.73
C TRP A 337 -20.71 15.19 23.84
N ASN A 338 -19.64 15.97 23.80
CA ASN A 338 -19.70 17.42 23.76
C ASN A 338 -19.91 17.89 22.32
N SER A 339 -20.94 18.72 22.11
CA SER A 339 -21.25 19.37 20.82
C SER A 339 -21.14 20.90 20.90
N GLN A 340 -20.38 21.42 21.86
CA GLN A 340 -20.19 22.87 22.03
C GLN A 340 -19.30 23.45 20.92
N SER A 341 -19.46 24.76 20.67
CA SER A 341 -18.78 25.49 19.59
C SER A 341 -17.24 25.50 19.67
N THR A 342 -16.66 25.31 20.85
CA THR A 342 -15.20 25.21 21.02
C THR A 342 -14.75 23.76 20.89
N LEU A 343 -14.27 23.40 19.70
CA LEU A 343 -13.58 22.14 19.45
C LEU A 343 -12.21 22.14 20.13
N PRO A 344 -11.85 21.10 20.90
CA PRO A 344 -10.48 20.92 21.34
C PRO A 344 -9.61 20.67 20.11
N THR A 345 -8.49 21.36 20.05
CA THR A 345 -7.45 21.17 19.02
C THR A 345 -6.13 20.93 19.72
N ASN A 346 -5.29 20.05 19.19
CA ASN A 346 -3.99 19.68 19.77
C ASN A 346 -4.09 19.10 21.19
N GLN A 347 -5.22 18.46 21.51
CA GLN A 347 -5.40 17.73 22.75
C GLN A 347 -5.21 16.23 22.50
N SER A 348 -4.31 15.60 23.26
CA SER A 348 -4.08 14.16 23.21
C SER A 348 -5.25 13.37 23.80
N LEU A 349 -5.33 12.10 23.44
CA LEU A 349 -6.35 11.16 23.93
C LEU A 349 -7.78 11.71 23.81
N THR A 350 -8.14 12.20 22.62
CA THR A 350 -9.47 12.76 22.34
C THR A 350 -10.18 11.95 21.26
N TRP A 351 -11.43 11.58 21.52
CA TRP A 351 -12.29 10.95 20.53
C TRP A 351 -13.15 12.02 19.85
N TYR A 352 -13.23 11.96 18.54
CA TYR A 352 -14.08 12.79 17.70
C TYR A 352 -15.05 11.91 16.91
N LYS A 353 -16.24 12.40 16.63
CA LYS A 353 -17.21 11.73 15.76
C LYS A 353 -17.23 12.36 14.36
N CYS A 354 -16.50 11.76 13.41
CA CYS A 354 -16.52 11.94 11.93
C CYS A 354 -15.57 10.87 11.29
N ILE A 355 -15.23 10.86 9.96
CA ILE A 355 -14.68 9.75 9.09
C ILE A 355 -13.12 9.54 8.95
N GLY A 356 -12.62 8.28 9.09
CA GLY A 356 -11.23 7.73 9.15
C GLY A 356 -10.63 7.24 10.51
N ARG A 357 -9.93 6.08 10.55
CA ARG A 357 -8.81 5.81 11.50
C ARG A 357 -7.51 6.22 10.80
N TYR A 358 -6.63 6.97 11.46
CA TYR A 358 -5.38 7.43 10.86
C TYR A 358 -4.20 7.41 11.84
N TRP A 359 -2.98 7.42 11.30
CA TRP A 359 -1.72 7.42 12.05
C TRP A 359 -0.72 8.39 11.40
N PRO A 360 -0.69 9.67 11.76
CA PRO A 360 0.04 10.69 10.99
C PRO A 360 1.47 10.92 11.51
N THR A 361 1.87 10.27 12.59
CA THR A 361 3.06 10.68 13.37
C THR A 361 4.39 10.29 12.73
N TYR A 362 4.39 9.34 11.78
CA TYR A 362 5.64 8.91 11.13
C TYR A 362 5.96 9.74 9.89
N VAL A 363 6.95 10.64 10.02
CA VAL A 363 7.54 11.39 8.91
C VAL A 363 8.63 10.57 8.25
N SER A 364 8.61 10.49 6.92
CA SER A 364 9.62 9.77 6.15
C SER A 364 11.04 10.37 6.32
N PRO A 365 12.10 9.54 6.27
CA PRO A 365 13.48 9.98 6.48
C PRO A 365 13.93 11.12 5.56
N ASN A 366 14.95 11.87 6.00
CA ASN A 366 15.44 13.07 5.33
C ASN A 366 16.18 12.84 4.00
N GLY A 367 16.51 11.61 3.63
CA GLY A 367 17.36 11.27 2.48
C GLY A 367 16.96 9.97 1.80
N GLY A 368 17.56 9.72 0.63
CA GLY A 368 17.31 8.52 -0.19
C GLY A 368 16.27 8.71 -1.31
N CYS A 369 15.47 9.78 -1.27
CA CYS A 369 14.61 10.11 -2.39
C CYS A 369 15.39 10.70 -3.56
N THR A 370 14.98 10.31 -4.77
CA THR A 370 15.58 10.79 -6.00
C THR A 370 14.51 11.45 -6.88
N ASP A 371 14.87 12.50 -7.61
CA ASP A 371 13.94 13.11 -8.58
C ASP A 371 13.73 12.22 -9.80
N SER A 372 14.76 11.48 -10.19
CA SER A 372 14.71 10.47 -11.26
C SER A 372 14.89 9.06 -10.70
N CYS A 373 14.05 8.13 -11.14
CA CYS A 373 14.13 6.73 -10.76
C CYS A 373 14.61 5.91 -11.97
N ASN A 374 15.61 5.05 -11.74
CA ASN A 374 16.12 4.12 -12.73
C ASN A 374 16.10 2.71 -12.14
N TYR A 375 15.25 1.83 -12.66
CA TYR A 375 15.13 0.46 -12.18
C TYR A 375 16.20 -0.50 -12.72
N ARG A 376 17.05 -0.09 -13.68
CA ARG A 376 18.10 -0.95 -14.25
C ARG A 376 19.10 -1.44 -13.20
N GLY A 377 19.49 -2.71 -13.27
CA GLY A 377 20.41 -3.36 -12.32
C GLY A 377 19.69 -3.97 -11.11
N ALA A 378 20.45 -4.46 -10.14
CA ALA A 378 19.94 -5.15 -8.96
C ALA A 378 18.85 -4.35 -8.22
N TYR A 379 17.88 -5.08 -7.67
CA TYR A 379 16.80 -4.52 -6.86
C TYR A 379 17.33 -4.06 -5.49
N SER A 380 16.82 -2.93 -5.02
CA SER A 380 16.91 -2.48 -3.64
C SER A 380 15.65 -1.70 -3.32
N SER A 381 15.11 -1.88 -2.10
CA SER A 381 13.92 -1.16 -1.62
C SER A 381 14.14 0.36 -1.57
N SER A 382 15.38 0.83 -1.46
CA SER A 382 15.72 2.26 -1.39
C SER A 382 15.95 2.95 -2.74
N LYS A 383 15.89 2.21 -3.86
CA LYS A 383 16.36 2.68 -5.17
C LYS A 383 15.54 3.84 -5.76
N CYS A 384 14.25 3.88 -5.46
CA CYS A 384 13.31 4.83 -6.07
C CYS A 384 12.34 5.40 -5.02
N LEU A 385 12.87 5.74 -3.84
CA LEU A 385 12.08 6.37 -2.80
C LEU A 385 11.53 7.72 -3.27
N LYS A 386 10.29 8.00 -2.88
CA LYS A 386 9.57 9.25 -3.17
C LYS A 386 8.95 9.79 -1.88
N ASN A 387 8.58 11.07 -1.89
CA ASN A 387 7.88 11.74 -0.79
C ASN A 387 8.64 11.81 0.55
N CYS A 388 9.98 11.86 0.53
CA CYS A 388 10.79 12.09 1.73
C CYS A 388 10.40 13.40 2.44
N ARG A 389 10.54 13.43 3.77
CA ARG A 389 10.14 14.54 4.67
C ARG A 389 8.64 14.86 4.68
N LYS A 390 7.82 14.02 4.06
CA LYS A 390 6.36 14.09 4.18
C LYS A 390 5.87 13.02 5.17
N PRO A 391 4.65 13.17 5.73
CA PRO A 391 4.01 12.08 6.43
C PRO A 391 4.04 10.83 5.54
N SER A 392 4.40 9.70 6.14
CA SER A 392 4.49 8.41 5.43
C SER A 392 3.20 8.06 4.71
N GLN A 393 2.06 8.46 5.27
CA GLN A 393 0.74 8.36 4.67
C GLN A 393 -0.09 9.59 5.01
N THR A 394 -0.65 10.24 3.98
CA THR A 394 -1.56 11.39 4.12
C THR A 394 -2.97 11.10 3.68
N LEU A 395 -3.20 9.98 2.98
CA LEU A 395 -4.49 9.58 2.44
C LEU A 395 -4.84 8.19 2.97
N TYR A 396 -6.02 8.06 3.54
CA TYR A 396 -6.55 6.82 4.12
C TYR A 396 -7.73 6.37 3.29
N HIS A 397 -7.67 5.15 2.77
CA HIS A 397 -8.68 4.64 1.84
C HIS A 397 -9.96 4.30 2.59
N VAL A 398 -11.08 4.88 2.14
CA VAL A 398 -12.42 4.51 2.58
C VAL A 398 -13.11 3.76 1.43
N PRO A 399 -13.31 2.44 1.54
CA PRO A 399 -14.02 1.67 0.53
C PRO A 399 -15.44 2.19 0.30
N GLN A 400 -15.86 2.30 -0.97
CA GLN A 400 -17.21 2.77 -1.29
C GLN A 400 -18.28 1.81 -0.73
N SER A 401 -17.98 0.51 -0.69
CA SER A 401 -18.84 -0.51 -0.11
C SER A 401 -19.12 -0.35 1.39
N TRP A 402 -18.37 0.49 2.12
CA TRP A 402 -18.66 0.82 3.53
C TRP A 402 -19.64 1.99 3.69
N LEU A 403 -19.85 2.76 2.63
CA LEU A 403 -20.68 3.96 2.67
C LEU A 403 -22.14 3.60 2.45
N GLN A 404 -22.99 4.12 3.33
CA GLN A 404 -24.42 4.17 3.15
C GLN A 404 -24.81 5.39 2.30
N PRO A 405 -25.90 5.34 1.52
CA PRO A 405 -26.32 6.46 0.66
C PRO A 405 -26.63 7.76 1.42
N ASP A 406 -27.16 7.64 2.65
CA ASP A 406 -27.75 8.79 3.35
C ASP A 406 -26.82 9.34 4.45
N THR A 407 -26.60 8.56 5.52
CA THR A 407 -25.88 9.03 6.70
C THR A 407 -24.78 8.06 7.06
N ASN A 408 -23.56 8.58 7.14
CA ASN A 408 -22.37 7.84 7.56
C ASN A 408 -21.85 8.46 8.86
N THR A 409 -21.63 7.63 9.86
CA THR A 409 -20.93 8.02 11.09
C THR A 409 -19.52 7.51 11.02
N LEU A 410 -18.59 8.25 11.56
CA LEU A 410 -17.36 7.63 12.01
C LEU A 410 -16.87 8.25 13.30
N VAL A 411 -15.91 7.54 13.88
CA VAL A 411 -15.28 7.84 15.14
C VAL A 411 -13.76 7.80 14.97
N LEU A 412 -13.13 8.94 15.21
CA LEU A 412 -11.70 9.15 15.16
C LEU A 412 -11.17 9.20 16.59
N PHE A 413 -10.11 8.45 16.86
CA PHE A 413 -9.32 8.60 18.07
C PHE A 413 -8.02 9.35 17.74
N GLU A 414 -7.83 10.52 18.34
CA GLU A 414 -6.61 11.33 18.23
C GLU A 414 -5.74 11.12 19.48
N GLU A 415 -4.66 10.37 19.29
CA GLU A 415 -3.74 9.98 20.36
C GLU A 415 -2.82 11.13 20.77
N SER A 416 -2.23 11.83 19.81
CA SER A 416 -1.10 12.76 20.03
C SER A 416 -1.52 14.22 20.05
N GLY A 417 -2.68 14.54 19.48
CA GLY A 417 -3.22 15.88 19.36
C GLY A 417 -3.13 16.40 17.93
N GLY A 418 -4.28 16.77 17.37
CA GLY A 418 -4.42 17.33 16.04
C GLY A 418 -5.61 18.28 15.96
N ASP A 419 -5.83 18.85 14.78
CA ASP A 419 -6.95 19.73 14.48
C ASP A 419 -7.92 19.01 13.53
N PRO A 420 -9.08 18.54 14.03
CA PRO A 420 -10.02 17.77 13.22
C PRO A 420 -10.65 18.59 12.09
N THR A 421 -10.63 19.93 12.17
CA THR A 421 -11.21 20.79 11.13
C THR A 421 -10.44 20.74 9.81
N GLN A 422 -9.19 20.25 9.83
CA GLN A 422 -8.36 20.08 8.64
C GLN A 422 -8.62 18.75 7.91
N ILE A 423 -9.46 17.87 8.47
CA ILE A 423 -9.83 16.60 7.86
C ILE A 423 -10.83 16.85 6.73
N SER A 424 -10.61 16.21 5.59
CA SER A 424 -11.48 16.34 4.42
C SER A 424 -11.55 15.05 3.61
N PHE A 425 -12.66 14.87 2.89
CA PHE A 425 -12.79 13.79 1.92
C PHE A 425 -12.07 14.16 0.64
N ALA A 426 -11.40 13.17 0.06
CA ALA A 426 -10.79 13.30 -1.25
C ALA A 426 -11.28 12.18 -2.15
N THR A 427 -11.84 12.55 -3.30
CA THR A 427 -12.17 11.59 -4.34
C THR A 427 -10.96 11.40 -5.25
N LYS A 428 -10.55 10.14 -5.43
CA LYS A 428 -9.49 9.79 -6.36
C LYS A 428 -10.02 9.86 -7.79
N GLN A 429 -9.57 10.86 -8.52
CA GLN A 429 -9.90 11.07 -9.92
C GLN A 429 -8.67 10.82 -10.80
N ILE A 430 -8.92 10.78 -12.09
CA ILE A 430 -7.90 10.53 -13.10
C ILE A 430 -7.51 11.87 -13.68
N GLY A 431 -6.26 12.27 -13.43
CA GLY A 431 -5.73 13.49 -13.99
C GLY A 431 -5.41 13.33 -15.47
N SER A 432 -4.61 12.32 -15.82
CA SER A 432 -4.16 12.08 -17.20
C SER A 432 -3.92 10.60 -17.48
N VAL A 433 -4.24 10.15 -18.69
CA VAL A 433 -3.82 8.87 -19.28
C VAL A 433 -2.77 9.16 -20.35
N CYS A 434 -1.64 8.48 -20.29
CA CYS A 434 -0.51 8.72 -21.18
C CYS A 434 -0.13 7.47 -21.94
N SER A 435 0.56 7.60 -23.06
CA SER A 435 1.20 6.47 -23.73
C SER A 435 2.41 6.95 -24.53
N HIS A 436 3.49 6.17 -24.54
CA HIS A 436 4.72 6.49 -25.29
C HIS A 436 5.24 5.23 -25.97
N VAL A 437 5.12 5.18 -27.30
CA VAL A 437 5.53 4.02 -28.10
C VAL A 437 6.52 4.45 -29.17
N SER A 438 7.57 3.67 -29.39
CA SER A 438 8.57 3.89 -30.44
C SER A 438 8.53 2.81 -31.52
N GLU A 439 9.14 3.09 -32.67
CA GLU A 439 9.32 2.12 -33.76
C GLU A 439 10.08 0.85 -33.35
N SER A 440 10.82 0.89 -32.23
CA SER A 440 11.52 -0.27 -31.69
C SER A 440 10.68 -1.14 -30.74
N HIS A 441 9.45 -0.73 -30.40
CA HIS A 441 8.55 -1.54 -29.59
C HIS A 441 8.07 -2.78 -30.34
N PRO A 442 7.83 -3.92 -29.66
CA PRO A 442 7.15 -5.04 -30.29
C PRO A 442 5.69 -4.68 -30.57
N PRO A 443 5.06 -5.30 -31.58
CA PRO A 443 3.63 -5.15 -31.81
C PRO A 443 2.83 -5.67 -30.60
N PRO A 444 1.60 -5.18 -30.38
CA PRO A 444 0.71 -5.71 -29.35
C PRO A 444 0.55 -7.24 -29.42
N VAL A 445 0.57 -7.91 -28.26
CA VAL A 445 0.56 -9.38 -28.16
C VAL A 445 -0.71 -9.98 -28.77
N ASP A 446 -1.85 -9.29 -28.67
CA ASP A 446 -3.13 -9.68 -29.28
C ASP A 446 -3.06 -9.77 -30.82
N LEU A 447 -2.15 -9.04 -31.45
CA LEU A 447 -1.97 -9.04 -32.90
C LEU A 447 -1.00 -10.12 -33.40
N TRP A 448 -0.39 -10.89 -32.49
CA TRP A 448 0.62 -11.91 -32.83
C TRP A 448 0.09 -13.02 -33.74
N ASN A 449 -1.15 -13.47 -33.52
CA ASN A 449 -1.76 -14.54 -34.31
C ASN A 449 -2.53 -14.04 -35.55
N SER A 450 -2.56 -12.72 -35.78
CA SER A 450 -3.30 -12.12 -36.89
C SER A 450 -2.41 -12.03 -38.14
N ASP A 451 -2.67 -12.89 -39.11
CA ASP A 451 -2.07 -12.97 -40.46
C ASP A 451 -0.54 -13.15 -40.54
N LYS A 452 -0.14 -14.39 -40.79
CA LYS A 452 1.24 -14.79 -41.17
C LYS A 452 1.63 -14.16 -42.52
N GLY A 453 2.04 -12.89 -42.51
CA GLY A 453 2.61 -12.24 -43.70
C GLY A 453 2.59 -10.72 -43.74
N ARG A 454 1.83 -10.03 -42.85
CA ARG A 454 1.78 -8.55 -42.84
C ARG A 454 2.68 -7.99 -41.75
N LYS A 455 3.52 -7.00 -42.08
CA LYS A 455 4.35 -6.29 -41.11
C LYS A 455 3.44 -5.55 -40.12
N VAL A 456 3.27 -6.08 -38.91
CA VAL A 456 2.51 -5.46 -37.83
C VAL A 456 3.38 -4.37 -37.20
N TRP A 457 2.85 -3.15 -37.13
CA TRP A 457 3.55 -1.99 -36.57
C TRP A 457 3.27 -1.85 -35.08
N PRO A 458 4.17 -1.20 -34.31
CA PRO A 458 3.88 -0.85 -32.94
C PRO A 458 2.68 0.09 -32.88
N VAL A 459 1.81 -0.13 -31.90
CA VAL A 459 0.56 0.61 -31.74
C VAL A 459 0.59 1.32 -30.40
N LEU A 460 0.37 2.63 -30.43
CA LEU A 460 0.05 3.39 -29.23
C LEU A 460 -1.40 3.13 -28.86
N ALA A 461 -1.63 2.66 -27.64
CA ALA A 461 -2.96 2.45 -27.10
C ALA A 461 -3.22 3.41 -25.93
N LEU A 462 -4.40 4.01 -25.91
CA LEU A 462 -4.95 4.78 -24.79
C LEU A 462 -6.33 4.21 -24.46
N GLU A 463 -6.63 4.09 -23.18
CA GLU A 463 -7.90 3.59 -22.68
C GLU A 463 -8.26 4.34 -21.40
N CYS A 464 -9.49 4.86 -21.34
CA CYS A 464 -10.04 5.40 -20.11
C CYS A 464 -10.41 4.22 -19.20
N PRO A 465 -9.98 4.23 -17.94
CA PRO A 465 -10.08 3.06 -17.07
C PRO A 465 -11.50 2.86 -16.52
N TYR A 466 -12.36 3.87 -16.60
CA TYR A 466 -13.75 3.75 -16.22
C TYR A 466 -14.66 3.55 -17.45
N PRO A 467 -15.72 2.75 -17.32
CA PRO A 467 -16.42 2.15 -18.45
C PRO A 467 -17.32 3.13 -19.22
N ASN A 468 -17.68 4.23 -18.57
CA ASN A 468 -18.52 5.29 -19.13
C ASN A 468 -17.71 6.54 -19.45
N GLN A 469 -16.40 6.50 -19.24
CA GLN A 469 -15.53 7.62 -19.57
C GLN A 469 -15.09 7.56 -21.02
N VAL A 470 -14.94 8.75 -21.58
CA VAL A 470 -14.35 8.94 -22.91
C VAL A 470 -13.15 9.85 -22.80
N ILE A 471 -12.24 9.73 -23.76
CA ILE A 471 -11.13 10.67 -23.91
C ILE A 471 -11.75 12.04 -24.26
N SER A 472 -11.73 12.95 -23.30
CA SER A 472 -12.36 14.27 -23.41
C SER A 472 -11.46 15.29 -24.09
N SER A 473 -10.14 15.18 -23.87
CA SER A 473 -9.15 16.10 -24.41
C SER A 473 -7.77 15.45 -24.56
N ILE A 474 -6.97 15.97 -25.47
CA ILE A 474 -5.54 15.63 -25.62
C ILE A 474 -4.72 16.82 -25.10
N LYS A 475 -4.03 16.61 -23.98
CA LYS A 475 -3.16 17.61 -23.33
C LYS A 475 -1.83 17.77 -24.06
N PHE A 476 -1.28 16.66 -24.55
CA PHE A 476 -0.02 16.65 -25.27
C PHE A 476 -0.01 15.56 -26.33
N ALA A 477 0.56 15.84 -27.49
CA ALA A 477 0.88 14.83 -28.49
C ALA A 477 2.09 15.27 -29.31
N SER A 478 3.09 14.41 -29.42
CA SER A 478 4.29 14.69 -30.19
C SER A 478 4.83 13.43 -30.82
N PHE A 479 5.13 13.50 -32.11
CA PHE A 479 5.72 12.41 -32.88
C PHE A 479 7.17 12.73 -33.25
N ARG A 480 8.00 11.69 -33.36
CA ARG A 480 9.44 11.63 -33.67
C ARG A 480 10.33 11.57 -32.43
N THR A 481 10.80 12.69 -31.91
CA THR A 481 11.74 12.69 -30.77
C THR A 481 11.17 13.25 -29.46
N PRO A 482 9.90 12.98 -29.08
CA PRO A 482 9.41 13.39 -27.76
C PRO A 482 10.23 12.73 -26.65
N TYR A 483 10.32 13.43 -25.52
CA TYR A 483 11.00 12.94 -24.32
C TYR A 483 10.27 13.40 -23.06
N GLY A 484 10.67 12.86 -21.91
CA GLY A 484 10.01 13.09 -20.64
C GLY A 484 9.12 11.92 -20.23
N THR A 485 8.34 12.13 -19.18
CA THR A 485 7.44 11.14 -18.59
C THR A 485 6.01 11.67 -18.58
N CYS A 486 5.04 10.80 -18.35
CA CYS A 486 3.63 11.20 -18.23
C CYS A 486 3.47 12.42 -17.31
N GLY A 487 2.69 13.42 -17.72
CA GLY A 487 2.51 14.69 -17.00
C GLY A 487 3.62 15.73 -17.22
N ASN A 488 4.74 15.35 -17.84
CA ASN A 488 5.86 16.25 -18.14
C ASN A 488 6.52 15.90 -19.49
N PHE A 489 5.72 15.49 -20.47
CA PHE A 489 6.21 15.26 -21.82
C PHE A 489 6.62 16.58 -22.47
N LYS A 490 7.70 16.53 -23.27
CA LYS A 490 8.25 17.66 -23.99
C LYS A 490 8.46 17.32 -25.45
N HIS A 491 8.29 18.33 -26.31
CA HIS A 491 8.64 18.20 -27.71
C HIS A 491 10.15 18.06 -27.87
N GLY A 492 10.57 17.12 -28.72
CA GLY A 492 11.96 17.02 -29.15
C GLY A 492 12.34 18.08 -30.16
N TRP A 493 13.64 18.09 -30.49
CA TRP A 493 14.23 18.89 -31.57
C TRP A 493 13.62 18.60 -32.94
N CYS A 494 13.08 17.40 -33.14
CA CYS A 494 12.39 17.01 -34.35
C CYS A 494 10.94 16.62 -34.01
N ARG A 495 9.97 17.36 -34.55
CA ARG A 495 8.53 17.14 -34.31
C ARG A 495 7.72 17.15 -35.60
N SER A 496 6.57 16.50 -35.58
CA SER A 496 5.54 16.69 -36.62
C SER A 496 4.46 17.65 -36.15
N ASN A 497 4.14 18.64 -36.98
CA ASN A 497 3.08 19.61 -36.72
C ASN A 497 1.67 19.00 -36.84
N LYS A 498 1.53 17.79 -37.39
CA LYS A 498 0.25 17.08 -37.56
C LYS A 498 -0.06 16.09 -36.44
N ALA A 499 0.89 15.82 -35.54
CA ALA A 499 0.74 14.78 -34.52
C ALA A 499 -0.49 15.04 -33.64
N LEU A 500 -0.64 16.26 -33.12
CA LEU A 500 -1.75 16.63 -32.24
C LEU A 500 -3.11 16.50 -32.93
N SER A 501 -3.27 17.04 -34.13
CA SER A 501 -4.57 17.01 -34.83
C SER A 501 -5.01 15.60 -35.23
N ILE A 502 -4.05 14.73 -35.59
CA ILE A 502 -4.34 13.31 -35.88
C ILE A 502 -4.81 12.61 -34.62
N VAL A 503 -4.09 12.77 -33.50
CA VAL A 503 -4.43 12.12 -32.23
C VAL A 503 -5.80 12.61 -31.72
N GLN A 504 -6.06 13.92 -31.78
CA GLN A 504 -7.35 14.50 -31.40
C GLN A 504 -8.50 13.90 -32.22
N LYS A 505 -8.33 13.81 -33.54
CA LYS A 505 -9.36 13.26 -34.44
C LYS A 505 -9.66 11.78 -34.18
N VAL A 506 -8.66 11.01 -33.77
CA VAL A 506 -8.79 9.55 -33.58
C VAL A 506 -9.29 9.20 -32.18
N CYS A 507 -8.89 9.97 -31.16
CA CYS A 507 -9.09 9.57 -29.76
C CYS A 507 -10.26 10.29 -29.08
N ILE A 508 -10.54 11.56 -29.38
CA ILE A 508 -11.55 12.32 -28.64
C ILE A 508 -12.95 11.72 -28.85
N GLY A 509 -13.69 11.55 -27.75
CA GLY A 509 -15.05 10.99 -27.74
C GLY A 509 -15.10 9.46 -27.72
N SER A 510 -13.96 8.77 -27.72
CA SER A 510 -13.88 7.30 -27.60
C SER A 510 -13.39 6.88 -26.22
N SER A 511 -13.86 5.74 -25.70
CA SER A 511 -13.37 5.16 -24.44
C SER A 511 -11.95 4.58 -24.56
N SER A 512 -11.56 4.19 -25.77
CA SER A 512 -10.19 3.78 -26.10
C SER A 512 -9.83 4.20 -27.52
N CYS A 513 -8.53 4.34 -27.81
CA CYS A 513 -8.04 4.58 -29.15
C CYS A 513 -6.70 3.88 -29.40
N ARG A 514 -6.49 3.47 -30.65
CA ARG A 514 -5.27 2.80 -31.12
C ARG A 514 -4.68 3.56 -32.31
N ILE A 515 -3.41 3.92 -32.23
CA ILE A 515 -2.69 4.67 -33.26
C ILE A 515 -1.46 3.88 -33.69
N GLY A 516 -1.47 3.36 -34.91
CA GLY A 516 -0.31 2.69 -35.50
C GLY A 516 0.81 3.68 -35.85
N LEU A 517 2.04 3.34 -35.51
CA LEU A 517 3.23 4.09 -35.93
C LEU A 517 3.54 3.79 -37.41
N SER A 518 2.92 4.53 -38.33
CA SER A 518 3.24 4.45 -39.76
C SER A 518 3.82 5.77 -40.28
N ILE A 519 4.89 5.68 -41.07
CA ILE A 519 5.58 6.81 -41.71
C ILE A 519 4.62 7.61 -42.61
N ASN A 520 3.64 6.93 -43.20
CA ASN A 520 2.67 7.51 -44.13
C ASN A 520 1.60 8.34 -43.43
N THR A 521 1.38 8.15 -42.11
CA THR A 521 0.33 8.87 -41.37
C THR A 521 0.78 10.26 -40.91
N VAL A 522 2.10 10.49 -40.72
CA VAL A 522 2.60 11.67 -39.98
C VAL A 522 3.72 12.47 -40.72
N GLY A 523 4.25 11.93 -41.83
CA GLY A 523 5.28 12.54 -42.68
C GLY A 523 6.70 12.49 -42.10
N ASP A 524 7.74 12.39 -42.95
CA ASP A 524 9.15 12.22 -42.53
C ASP A 524 10.08 13.34 -43.05
N GLN A 525 10.77 14.03 -42.14
CA GLN A 525 11.76 15.07 -42.45
C GLN A 525 13.05 14.90 -41.61
N CYS A 526 13.16 13.86 -40.77
CA CYS A 526 14.30 13.66 -39.89
C CYS A 526 14.93 12.30 -40.15
N LYS A 527 16.07 12.31 -40.85
CA LYS A 527 16.83 11.11 -41.17
C LYS A 527 17.64 10.66 -39.96
N GLY A 528 17.70 9.36 -39.71
CA GLY A 528 18.59 8.76 -38.71
C GLY A 528 18.11 8.81 -37.25
N VAL A 529 16.83 9.13 -36.99
CA VAL A 529 16.27 9.12 -35.63
C VAL A 529 15.21 8.03 -35.46
N THR A 530 15.25 7.32 -34.34
CA THR A 530 14.18 6.41 -33.93
C THR A 530 12.92 7.21 -33.64
N LYS A 531 11.84 6.95 -34.36
CA LYS A 531 10.61 7.72 -34.18
C LYS A 531 9.77 7.13 -33.05
N SER A 532 9.17 8.01 -32.26
CA SER A 532 8.21 7.63 -31.22
C SER A 532 7.06 8.62 -31.15
N LEU A 533 5.90 8.13 -30.68
CA LEU A 533 4.72 8.94 -30.41
C LEU A 533 4.49 8.94 -28.90
N ALA A 534 4.46 10.12 -28.31
CA ALA A 534 4.05 10.32 -26.92
C ALA A 534 2.74 11.11 -26.90
N VAL A 535 1.76 10.64 -26.14
CA VAL A 535 0.44 11.26 -25.97
C VAL A 535 0.10 11.34 -24.49
N GLU A 536 -0.51 12.44 -24.09
CA GLU A 536 -1.18 12.64 -22.81
C GLU A 536 -2.61 13.12 -23.08
N ALA A 537 -3.57 12.44 -22.45
CA ALA A 537 -4.99 12.65 -22.63
C ALA A 537 -5.70 12.76 -21.28
N SER A 538 -6.87 13.40 -21.26
CA SER A 538 -7.78 13.42 -20.10
C SER A 538 -9.01 12.59 -20.43
N CYS A 539 -9.55 11.90 -19.42
CA CYS A 539 -10.81 11.17 -19.51
C CYS A 539 -11.89 11.95 -18.74
N ALA A 540 -13.11 12.02 -19.26
CA ALA A 540 -14.27 12.57 -18.56
C ALA A 540 -15.45 11.62 -18.66
#